data_AF-A0A953LJI2-F1
#
_entry.id   AF-A0A953LJI2-F1
#
_cell.length_a   1.000
_cell.length_b   1.000
_cell.length_c   1.000
_cell.angle_alpha   90.00
_cell.angle_beta   90.00
_cell.angle_gamma   90.00
#
_symmetry.space_group_name_H-M   'P 1'
#
loop_
_entity.id
_entity.type
_entity.pdbx_description
1 polymer ?
#
loop_
_entity_poly.entity_id
_entity_poly.type
_entity_poly.pdbx_seq_one_letter_code
_entity_poly.pdbx_strand_id
1 'polypeptide(L)'
;MLNWEDLRHGTAAQRAAYAVLKELGIMDTLGPYHPVLAGTFPLDLNVPGSDLDIICEVHDIQAFRRVLTDTYGHLPGFEVRSATRNGLPTVVCNFTWRGVPVEVFGQPVPTRDSSAFRHMAVEARLLALAGTDAAAEIRRLKAGGLKTEPAFAQYFALPGDPYETLLTLADRPAEELERVVRRARQIRAACPFCQIAMGAEASLVYEDPYTLAFLNLCQANPGHVLVIPKRHVERVCDLDDDLTARLGRTVARVSRAIREALGVSDLNVFQNNGEPAGQEIFHVHFHLLPRRPGDGLFRVYPERLPPHQSRAVLDALADRIRAQM
;
A
#
# COMPACT_ATOMS: atom_id res chain seq x y z
N MET A 1 4.51 -25.70 -4.92
CA MET A 1 5.02 -24.87 -3.81
C MET A 1 6.14 -24.03 -4.40
N LEU A 2 6.16 -22.71 -4.15
CA LEU A 2 7.18 -21.82 -4.73
C LEU A 2 8.57 -22.25 -4.24
N ASN A 3 9.35 -22.88 -5.10
CA ASN A 3 10.73 -23.28 -4.80
C ASN A 3 11.66 -22.23 -5.40
N TRP A 4 12.67 -21.80 -4.66
CA TRP A 4 13.67 -20.86 -5.19
C TRP A 4 14.42 -21.42 -6.40
N GLU A 5 14.47 -22.76 -6.55
CA GLU A 5 15.03 -23.41 -7.72
C GLU A 5 14.22 -23.14 -9.01
N ASP A 6 12.91 -22.85 -8.90
CA ASP A 6 12.06 -22.57 -10.06
C ASP A 6 12.54 -21.32 -10.82
N LEU A 7 13.23 -20.40 -10.14
CA LEU A 7 13.80 -19.18 -10.73
C LEU A 7 14.79 -19.48 -11.87
N ARG A 8 15.42 -20.67 -11.89
CA ARG A 8 16.34 -21.09 -12.98
C ARG A 8 15.65 -21.16 -14.34
N HIS A 9 14.33 -21.34 -14.35
CA HIS A 9 13.49 -21.44 -15.55
C HIS A 9 12.66 -20.18 -15.78
N GLY A 10 12.76 -19.17 -14.90
CA GLY A 10 12.00 -17.94 -14.93
C GLY A 10 12.53 -16.88 -15.91
N THR A 11 12.13 -15.64 -15.68
CA THR A 11 12.58 -14.46 -16.43
C THR A 11 14.10 -14.23 -16.31
N ALA A 12 14.66 -13.34 -17.13
CA ALA A 12 16.08 -13.02 -17.05
C ALA A 12 16.49 -12.53 -15.64
N ALA A 13 15.63 -11.75 -14.98
CA ALA A 13 15.85 -11.30 -13.62
C ALA A 13 15.79 -12.45 -12.60
N GLN A 14 14.83 -13.36 -12.74
CA GLN A 14 14.75 -14.57 -11.90
C GLN A 14 15.97 -15.48 -12.06
N ARG A 15 16.44 -15.69 -13.29
CA ARG A 15 17.66 -16.49 -13.53
C ARG A 15 18.92 -15.83 -12.95
N ALA A 16 19.00 -14.50 -12.99
CA ALA A 16 20.08 -13.75 -12.35
C ALA A 16 20.02 -13.89 -10.81
N ALA A 17 18.83 -13.77 -10.22
CA ALA A 17 18.61 -14.03 -8.80
C ALA A 17 18.99 -15.47 -8.40
N TYR A 18 18.61 -16.47 -9.19
CA TYR A 18 19.01 -17.86 -8.99
C TYR A 18 20.53 -18.02 -8.99
N ALA A 19 21.23 -17.39 -9.93
CA ALA A 19 22.70 -17.42 -9.98
C ALA A 19 23.32 -16.79 -8.73
N VAL A 20 22.80 -15.66 -8.24
CA VAL A 20 23.23 -15.03 -6.99
C VAL A 20 23.06 -15.97 -5.79
N LEU A 21 21.89 -16.60 -5.65
CA LEU A 21 21.62 -17.56 -4.57
C LEU A 21 22.57 -18.77 -4.61
N LYS A 22 22.86 -19.29 -5.81
CA LYS A 22 23.80 -20.41 -6.01
C LYS A 22 25.24 -20.05 -5.70
N GLU A 23 25.71 -18.89 -6.17
CA GLU A 23 27.08 -18.43 -5.92
C GLU A 23 27.33 -18.13 -4.44
N LEU A 24 26.33 -17.57 -3.75
CA LEU A 24 26.41 -17.34 -2.31
C LEU A 24 26.35 -18.64 -1.49
N GLY A 25 25.83 -19.74 -2.06
CA GLY A 25 25.57 -20.97 -1.32
C GLY A 25 24.64 -20.76 -0.12
N ILE A 26 23.78 -19.73 -0.18
CA ILE A 26 23.09 -19.22 1.01
C ILE A 26 21.98 -20.14 1.49
N MET A 27 21.25 -20.76 0.57
CA MET A 27 20.19 -21.71 0.91
C MET A 27 20.76 -22.97 1.58
N ASP A 28 21.98 -23.38 1.21
CA ASP A 28 22.66 -24.52 1.80
C ASP A 28 23.26 -24.17 3.17
N THR A 29 23.96 -23.04 3.25
CA THR A 29 24.55 -22.52 4.50
C THR A 29 23.50 -22.33 5.59
N LEU A 30 22.35 -21.77 5.22
CA LEU A 30 21.26 -21.50 6.16
C LEU A 30 20.33 -22.70 6.35
N GLY A 31 20.59 -23.85 5.72
CA GLY A 31 19.77 -25.07 5.79
C GLY A 31 19.27 -25.46 7.19
N PRO A 32 20.10 -25.40 8.26
CA PRO A 32 19.66 -25.67 9.63
C PRO A 32 18.54 -24.76 10.16
N TYR A 33 18.29 -23.63 9.49
CA TYR A 33 17.28 -22.62 9.84
C TYR A 33 16.10 -22.60 8.84
N HIS A 34 15.94 -23.66 8.03
CA HIS A 34 14.82 -23.85 7.10
C HIS A 34 14.56 -22.65 6.17
N PRO A 35 15.55 -22.19 5.40
CA PRO A 35 15.48 -20.93 4.68
C PRO A 35 14.44 -21.00 3.55
N VAL A 36 13.69 -19.93 3.36
CA VAL A 36 12.75 -19.77 2.24
C VAL A 36 13.01 -18.44 1.55
N LEU A 37 13.12 -18.46 0.23
CA LEU A 37 13.09 -17.24 -0.57
C LEU A 37 11.66 -16.72 -0.62
N ALA A 38 11.42 -15.59 0.03
CA ALA A 38 10.16 -14.88 0.06
C ALA A 38 10.18 -13.66 -0.89
N GLY A 39 9.13 -12.85 -0.84
CA GLY A 39 9.07 -11.59 -1.53
C GLY A 39 8.85 -11.73 -3.03
N THR A 40 9.58 -10.95 -3.81
CA THR A 40 9.06 -10.46 -5.10
C THR A 40 9.60 -11.23 -6.30
N PHE A 41 10.81 -11.80 -6.17
CA PHE A 41 11.42 -12.63 -7.21
C PHE A 41 10.64 -13.92 -7.49
N PRO A 42 10.15 -14.68 -6.47
CA PRO A 42 9.32 -15.86 -6.72
C PRO A 42 8.04 -15.55 -7.53
N LEU A 43 7.50 -14.34 -7.40
CA LEU A 43 6.27 -13.92 -8.06
C LEU A 43 6.50 -13.20 -9.39
N ASP A 44 7.77 -13.07 -9.82
CA ASP A 44 8.15 -12.23 -10.96
C ASP A 44 7.59 -10.81 -10.82
N LEU A 45 7.65 -10.22 -9.61
CA LEU A 45 7.20 -8.86 -9.30
C LEU A 45 8.35 -7.94 -8.89
N ASN A 46 9.60 -8.38 -9.08
CA ASN A 46 10.78 -7.60 -8.77
C ASN A 46 10.90 -6.39 -9.72
N VAL A 47 11.43 -5.29 -9.18
CA VAL A 47 11.78 -4.06 -9.91
C VAL A 47 13.26 -3.75 -9.66
N PRO A 48 13.90 -2.84 -10.41
CA PRO A 48 15.27 -2.45 -10.12
C PRO A 48 15.44 -2.02 -8.66
N GLY A 49 16.40 -2.63 -7.96
CA GLY A 49 16.64 -2.41 -6.53
C GLY A 49 15.84 -3.31 -5.59
N SER A 50 15.00 -4.24 -6.08
CA SER A 50 14.41 -5.29 -5.23
C SER A 50 15.49 -6.21 -4.65
N ASP A 51 15.30 -6.53 -3.38
CA ASP A 51 16.08 -7.44 -2.57
C ASP A 51 15.67 -8.91 -2.78
N LEU A 52 16.64 -9.80 -2.52
CA LEU A 52 16.37 -11.21 -2.28
C LEU A 52 16.05 -11.39 -0.80
N ASP A 53 14.77 -11.55 -0.49
CA ASP A 53 14.27 -11.78 0.87
C ASP A 53 14.40 -13.26 1.25
N ILE A 54 15.26 -13.58 2.21
CA ILE A 54 15.42 -14.94 2.73
C ILE A 54 14.95 -14.97 4.18
N ILE A 55 13.87 -15.68 4.45
CA ILE A 55 13.35 -15.87 5.79
C ILE A 55 13.85 -17.18 6.39
N CYS A 56 14.13 -17.18 7.69
CA CYS A 56 14.69 -18.30 8.44
C CYS A 56 13.96 -18.48 9.79
N GLU A 57 13.80 -19.74 10.20
CA GLU A 57 13.34 -20.10 11.54
C GLU A 57 14.55 -20.14 12.50
N VAL A 58 14.56 -19.23 13.48
CA VAL A 58 15.73 -18.96 14.34
C VAL A 58 15.33 -18.91 15.81
N HIS A 59 15.71 -19.95 16.55
CA HIS A 59 15.52 -20.03 18.01
C HIS A 59 16.76 -19.59 18.80
N ASP A 60 17.97 -19.72 18.23
CA ASP A 60 19.21 -19.20 18.79
C ASP A 60 19.77 -18.05 17.93
N ILE A 61 19.47 -16.84 18.36
CA ILE A 61 19.86 -15.59 17.70
C ILE A 61 21.39 -15.43 17.65
N GLN A 62 22.11 -15.83 18.70
CA GLN A 62 23.56 -15.62 18.76
C GLN A 62 24.29 -16.60 17.85
N ALA A 63 23.85 -17.85 17.80
CA ALA A 63 24.36 -18.82 16.83
C ALA A 63 24.11 -18.35 15.39
N PHE A 64 22.89 -17.91 15.08
CA PHE A 64 22.54 -17.44 13.75
C PHE A 64 23.35 -16.21 13.32
N ARG A 65 23.54 -15.23 14.22
CA ARG A 65 24.39 -14.06 13.95
C ARG A 65 25.83 -14.43 13.66
N ARG A 66 26.41 -15.40 14.39
CA ARG A 66 27.77 -15.89 14.12
C ARG A 66 27.85 -16.49 12.72
N VAL A 67 26.93 -17.39 12.36
CA VAL A 67 26.87 -17.97 11.00
C VAL A 67 26.85 -16.88 9.92
N LEU A 68 25.99 -15.88 10.07
CA LEU A 68 25.89 -14.77 9.11
C LEU A 68 27.16 -13.93 9.04
N THR A 69 27.76 -13.61 10.19
CA THR A 69 28.97 -12.76 10.27
C THR A 69 30.20 -13.49 9.74
N ASP A 70 30.39 -14.74 10.13
CA ASP A 70 31.55 -15.54 9.73
C ASP A 70 31.50 -15.85 8.23
N THR A 71 30.31 -16.07 7.68
CA THR A 71 30.15 -16.42 6.25
C THR A 71 30.11 -15.20 5.35
N TYR A 72 29.32 -14.17 5.69
CA TYR A 72 29.00 -13.05 4.80
C TYR A 72 29.54 -11.70 5.27
N GLY A 73 30.20 -11.64 6.43
CA GLY A 73 30.66 -10.39 7.06
C GLY A 73 31.65 -9.57 6.23
N HIS A 74 32.30 -10.19 5.26
CA HIS A 74 33.24 -9.54 4.35
C HIS A 74 32.57 -8.94 3.10
N LEU A 75 31.27 -9.18 2.89
CA LEU A 75 30.55 -8.71 1.71
C LEU A 75 30.20 -7.22 1.80
N PRO A 76 30.14 -6.51 0.65
CA PRO A 76 29.76 -5.10 0.63
C PRO A 76 28.40 -4.85 1.26
N GLY A 77 28.31 -3.79 2.06
CA GLY A 77 27.06 -3.40 2.73
C GLY A 77 26.61 -4.36 3.84
N PHE A 78 27.48 -5.28 4.28
CA PHE A 78 27.13 -6.19 5.37
C PHE A 78 26.76 -5.45 6.64
N GLU A 79 25.57 -5.74 7.15
CA GLU A 79 25.09 -5.25 8.42
C GLU A 79 24.14 -6.26 9.06
N VAL A 80 24.40 -6.64 10.31
CA VAL A 80 23.56 -7.58 11.06
C VAL A 80 23.05 -6.97 12.37
N ARG A 81 21.74 -6.72 12.42
CA ARG A 81 21.05 -6.11 13.57
C ARG A 81 20.17 -7.12 14.28
N SER A 82 19.94 -6.89 15.57
CA SER A 82 19.00 -7.66 16.37
C SER A 82 18.06 -6.71 17.11
N ALA A 83 16.80 -7.12 17.19
CA ALA A 83 15.74 -6.34 17.81
C ALA A 83 14.65 -7.28 18.33
N THR A 84 13.69 -6.73 19.07
CA THR A 84 12.44 -7.41 19.39
C THR A 84 11.33 -6.83 18.52
N ARG A 85 10.62 -7.66 17.75
CA ARG A 85 9.47 -7.26 16.93
C ARG A 85 8.27 -8.12 17.31
N ASN A 86 7.14 -7.49 17.64
CA ASN A 86 5.93 -8.18 18.11
C ASN A 86 6.19 -9.15 19.28
N GLY A 87 7.08 -8.75 20.21
CA GLY A 87 7.48 -9.57 21.34
C GLY A 87 8.47 -10.71 21.02
N LEU A 88 8.84 -10.90 19.75
CA LEU A 88 9.73 -11.97 19.32
C LEU A 88 11.15 -11.46 19.02
N PRO A 89 12.20 -12.20 19.43
CA PRO A 89 13.57 -11.88 19.07
C PRO A 89 13.75 -12.01 17.55
N THR A 90 14.40 -11.02 16.95
CA THR A 90 14.52 -10.87 15.49
C THR A 90 15.95 -10.56 15.11
N VAL A 91 16.45 -11.18 14.04
CA VAL A 91 17.70 -10.82 13.35
C VAL A 91 17.36 -10.34 11.95
N VAL A 92 17.98 -9.24 11.54
CA VAL A 92 17.97 -8.79 10.13
C VAL A 92 19.41 -8.60 9.70
N CYS A 93 19.79 -9.27 8.62
CA CYS A 93 21.09 -9.14 7.99
C CYS A 93 20.92 -8.63 6.57
N ASN A 94 21.66 -7.58 6.22
CA ASN A 94 21.67 -7.01 4.88
C ASN A 94 23.08 -7.10 4.32
N PHE A 95 23.21 -7.35 3.03
CA PHE A 95 24.46 -7.19 2.28
C PHE A 95 24.14 -7.11 0.79
N THR A 96 25.16 -6.91 -0.05
CA THR A 96 25.00 -6.87 -1.51
C THR A 96 25.95 -7.86 -2.17
N TRP A 97 25.45 -8.60 -3.17
CA TRP A 97 26.25 -9.47 -4.02
C TRP A 97 25.96 -9.21 -5.50
N ARG A 98 27.01 -8.95 -6.30
CA ARG A 98 26.89 -8.55 -7.72
C ARG A 98 25.88 -7.42 -7.99
N GLY A 99 25.76 -6.47 -7.05
CA GLY A 99 24.81 -5.36 -7.15
C GLY A 99 23.36 -5.72 -6.82
N VAL A 100 23.08 -6.96 -6.41
CA VAL A 100 21.77 -7.39 -5.92
C VAL A 100 21.75 -7.31 -4.39
N PRO A 101 20.83 -6.52 -3.79
CA PRO A 101 20.63 -6.52 -2.34
C PRO A 101 20.09 -7.87 -1.85
N VAL A 102 20.57 -8.33 -0.70
CA VAL A 102 20.09 -9.54 -0.03
C VAL A 102 19.72 -9.18 1.40
N GLU A 103 18.49 -9.51 1.80
CA GLU A 103 18.02 -9.40 3.18
C GLU A 103 17.79 -10.82 3.73
N VAL A 104 18.38 -11.12 4.88
CA VAL A 104 18.14 -12.36 5.62
C VAL A 104 17.44 -12.02 6.93
N PHE A 105 16.24 -12.52 7.08
CA PHE A 105 15.37 -12.29 8.23
C PHE A 105 15.22 -13.57 9.06
N GLY A 106 15.47 -13.48 10.37
CA GLY A 106 15.36 -14.61 11.30
C GLY A 106 14.47 -14.32 12.50
N GLN A 107 13.52 -15.21 12.78
CA GLN A 107 12.64 -15.19 13.96
C GLN A 107 12.32 -16.61 14.43
N PRO A 108 11.91 -16.83 15.70
CA PRO A 108 11.51 -18.14 16.23
C PRO A 108 10.10 -18.53 15.77
N VAL A 109 9.86 -18.47 14.46
CA VAL A 109 8.59 -18.77 13.80
C VAL A 109 8.91 -19.68 12.61
N PRO A 110 8.17 -20.80 12.43
CA PRO A 110 8.31 -21.60 11.23
C PRO A 110 8.18 -20.76 9.97
N THR A 111 9.06 -20.94 8.99
CA THR A 111 9.13 -20.04 7.82
C THR A 111 7.82 -19.95 7.05
N ARG A 112 7.02 -21.04 7.02
CA ARG A 112 5.69 -21.06 6.40
C ARG A 112 4.61 -20.29 7.16
N ASP A 113 4.81 -20.07 8.45
CA ASP A 113 3.86 -19.34 9.31
C ASP A 113 4.24 -17.85 9.42
N SER A 114 5.43 -17.48 8.92
CA SER A 114 5.87 -16.08 8.89
C SER A 114 4.96 -15.22 8.01
N SER A 115 4.77 -13.95 8.42
CA SER A 115 3.96 -13.01 7.65
C SER A 115 4.47 -12.83 6.22
N ALA A 116 5.79 -12.75 6.01
CA ALA A 116 6.39 -12.60 4.68
C ALA A 116 6.06 -13.77 3.73
N PHE A 117 6.10 -15.01 4.23
CA PHE A 117 5.68 -16.16 3.42
C PHE A 117 4.17 -16.14 3.16
N ARG A 118 3.36 -15.85 4.18
CA ARG A 118 1.90 -15.84 4.07
C ARG A 118 1.41 -14.74 3.10
N HIS A 119 2.05 -13.56 3.13
CA HIS A 119 1.86 -12.49 2.13
C HIS A 119 2.19 -12.99 0.72
N MET A 120 3.42 -13.48 0.50
CA MET A 120 3.81 -13.98 -0.81
C MET A 120 2.88 -15.11 -1.32
N ALA A 121 2.43 -16.00 -0.43
CA ALA A 121 1.55 -17.10 -0.78
C ALA A 121 0.16 -16.60 -1.24
N VAL A 122 -0.45 -15.65 -0.52
CA VAL A 122 -1.75 -15.08 -0.93
C VAL A 122 -1.62 -14.25 -2.20
N GLU A 123 -0.53 -13.51 -2.35
CA GLU A 123 -0.22 -12.73 -3.55
C GLU A 123 -0.12 -13.62 -4.78
N ALA A 124 0.60 -14.75 -4.68
CA ALA A 124 0.67 -15.76 -5.74
C ALA A 124 -0.71 -16.29 -6.14
N ARG A 125 -1.56 -16.58 -5.15
CA ARG A 125 -2.93 -17.07 -5.37
C ARG A 125 -3.79 -16.02 -6.07
N LEU A 126 -3.72 -14.76 -5.65
CA LEU A 126 -4.43 -13.65 -6.28
C LEU A 126 -3.98 -13.42 -7.73
N LEU A 127 -2.66 -13.47 -7.99
CA LEU A 127 -2.12 -13.37 -9.35
C LEU A 127 -2.62 -14.49 -10.27
N ALA A 128 -2.59 -15.74 -9.78
CA ALA A 128 -3.04 -16.90 -10.54
C ALA A 128 -4.51 -16.77 -10.98
N LEU A 129 -5.37 -16.22 -10.12
CA LEU A 129 -6.78 -15.97 -10.41
C LEU A 129 -7.01 -14.72 -11.30
N ALA A 130 -6.16 -13.70 -11.16
CA ALA A 130 -6.33 -12.41 -11.82
C ALA A 130 -5.78 -12.36 -13.26
N GLY A 131 -4.85 -13.26 -13.62
CA GLY A 131 -4.23 -13.34 -14.94
C GLY A 131 -3.05 -12.39 -15.15
N THR A 132 -2.49 -12.38 -16.36
CA THR A 132 -1.21 -11.70 -16.69
C THR A 132 -1.25 -10.19 -16.55
N ASP A 133 -2.40 -9.57 -16.83
CA ASP A 133 -2.55 -8.11 -16.75
C ASP A 133 -2.37 -7.60 -15.31
N ALA A 134 -2.72 -8.42 -14.31
CA ALA A 134 -2.52 -8.08 -12.91
C ALA A 134 -1.04 -7.99 -12.55
N ALA A 135 -0.22 -8.95 -12.99
CA ALA A 135 1.21 -8.93 -12.71
C ALA A 135 1.90 -7.72 -13.35
N ALA A 136 1.54 -7.38 -14.58
CA ALA A 136 2.08 -6.22 -15.28
C ALA A 136 1.74 -4.91 -14.54
N GLU A 137 0.47 -4.74 -14.14
CA GLU A 137 0.05 -3.53 -13.42
C GLU A 137 0.67 -3.43 -12.03
N ILE A 138 0.76 -4.54 -11.27
CA ILE A 138 1.40 -4.54 -9.96
C ILE A 138 2.90 -4.20 -10.07
N ARG A 139 3.61 -4.69 -11.09
CA ARG A 139 5.00 -4.24 -11.37
C ARG A 139 5.07 -2.74 -11.66
N ARG A 140 4.13 -2.20 -12.46
CA ARG A 140 4.08 -0.77 -12.77
C ARG A 140 3.89 0.05 -11.50
N LEU A 141 2.96 -0.35 -10.64
CA LEU A 141 2.71 0.27 -9.34
C LEU A 141 3.96 0.27 -8.45
N LYS A 142 4.67 -0.87 -8.40
CA LYS A 142 5.90 -0.99 -7.64
C LYS A 142 7.04 -0.14 -8.19
N ALA A 143 7.20 -0.11 -9.51
CA ALA A 143 8.16 0.78 -10.17
C ALA A 143 7.86 2.26 -9.90
N GLY A 144 6.57 2.59 -9.68
CA GLY A 144 6.10 3.90 -9.23
C GLY A 144 6.34 4.19 -7.74
N GLY A 145 6.97 3.29 -6.97
CA GLY A 145 7.37 3.48 -5.58
C GLY A 145 6.48 2.82 -4.53
N LEU A 146 5.45 2.05 -4.92
CA LEU A 146 4.67 1.24 -3.98
C LEU A 146 5.45 0.01 -3.51
N LYS A 147 5.26 -0.36 -2.23
CA LYS A 147 5.61 -1.71 -1.74
C LYS A 147 4.62 -2.74 -2.30
N THR A 148 4.95 -4.03 -2.19
CA THR A 148 4.17 -5.11 -2.81
C THR A 148 2.75 -5.16 -2.26
N GLU A 149 2.58 -5.21 -0.95
CA GLU A 149 1.29 -5.34 -0.28
C GLU A 149 0.36 -4.14 -0.58
N PRO A 150 0.80 -2.87 -0.47
CA PRO A 150 0.03 -1.73 -0.95
C PRO A 150 -0.31 -1.77 -2.44
N ALA A 151 0.58 -2.27 -3.31
CA ALA A 151 0.30 -2.41 -4.73
C ALA A 151 -0.81 -3.44 -5.00
N PHE A 152 -0.80 -4.57 -4.28
CA PHE A 152 -1.90 -5.54 -4.29
C PHE A 152 -3.20 -4.91 -3.77
N ALA A 153 -3.15 -4.20 -2.64
CA ALA A 153 -4.32 -3.56 -2.08
C ALA A 153 -4.93 -2.51 -3.01
N GLN A 154 -4.08 -1.74 -3.71
CA GLN A 154 -4.53 -0.81 -4.74
C GLN A 154 -5.16 -1.52 -5.94
N TYR A 155 -4.48 -2.51 -6.51
CA TYR A 155 -4.97 -3.23 -7.68
C TYR A 155 -6.29 -3.98 -7.40
N PHE A 156 -6.36 -4.67 -6.26
CA PHE A 156 -7.53 -5.48 -5.87
C PHE A 156 -8.60 -4.70 -5.08
N ALA A 157 -8.43 -3.39 -4.89
CA ALA A 157 -9.33 -2.56 -4.08
C ALA A 157 -9.59 -3.19 -2.69
N LEU A 158 -8.53 -3.66 -2.03
CA LEU A 158 -8.62 -4.28 -0.72
C LEU A 158 -8.90 -3.20 0.35
N PRO A 159 -9.87 -3.44 1.24
CA PRO A 159 -10.19 -2.50 2.31
C PRO A 159 -9.10 -2.47 3.39
N GLY A 160 -9.13 -1.47 4.27
CA GLY A 160 -8.31 -1.44 5.49
C GLY A 160 -6.81 -1.43 5.24
N ASP A 161 -6.05 -1.89 6.23
CA ASP A 161 -4.59 -1.99 6.12
C ASP A 161 -4.18 -3.07 5.10
N PRO A 162 -3.29 -2.77 4.12
CA PRO A 162 -2.85 -3.73 3.11
C PRO A 162 -2.22 -5.00 3.67
N TYR A 163 -1.40 -4.89 4.71
CA TYR A 163 -0.65 -6.01 5.26
C TYR A 163 -1.58 -6.95 6.03
N GLU A 164 -2.42 -6.41 6.91
CA GLU A 164 -3.37 -7.22 7.69
C GLU A 164 -4.44 -7.87 6.82
N THR A 165 -4.90 -7.16 5.79
CA THR A 165 -5.94 -7.66 4.89
C THR A 165 -5.43 -8.83 4.06
N LEU A 166 -4.20 -8.75 3.54
CA LEU A 166 -3.59 -9.88 2.82
C LEU A 166 -3.39 -11.09 3.74
N LEU A 167 -2.95 -10.91 4.99
CA LEU A 167 -2.85 -12.02 5.95
C LEU A 167 -4.21 -12.66 6.22
N THR A 168 -5.26 -11.86 6.36
CA THR A 168 -6.63 -12.36 6.56
C THR A 168 -7.12 -13.18 5.36
N LEU A 169 -6.64 -12.86 4.16
CA LEU A 169 -6.96 -13.56 2.91
C LEU A 169 -6.12 -14.83 2.69
N ALA A 170 -4.96 -14.95 3.34
CA ALA A 170 -4.02 -16.04 3.10
C ALA A 170 -4.62 -17.43 3.32
N ASP A 171 -5.50 -17.56 4.31
CA ASP A 171 -6.14 -18.83 4.68
C ASP A 171 -7.55 -18.98 4.12
N ARG A 172 -8.03 -18.02 3.32
CA ARG A 172 -9.37 -18.08 2.71
C ARG A 172 -9.41 -19.07 1.56
N PRO A 173 -10.55 -19.75 1.30
CA PRO A 173 -10.67 -20.67 0.18
C PRO A 173 -10.67 -19.92 -1.16
N ALA A 174 -10.40 -20.64 -2.25
CA ALA A 174 -10.25 -20.05 -3.60
C ALA A 174 -11.48 -19.24 -4.03
N GLU A 175 -12.69 -19.71 -3.71
CA GLU A 175 -13.96 -19.03 -4.00
C GLU A 175 -14.02 -17.61 -3.42
N GLU A 176 -13.47 -17.40 -2.22
CA GLU A 176 -13.42 -16.06 -1.62
C GLU A 176 -12.46 -15.14 -2.38
N LEU A 177 -11.29 -15.65 -2.77
CA LEU A 177 -10.32 -14.90 -3.57
C LEU A 177 -10.86 -14.57 -4.96
N GLU A 178 -11.60 -15.48 -5.59
CA GLU A 178 -12.28 -15.22 -6.86
C GLU A 178 -13.30 -14.08 -6.76
N ARG A 179 -14.03 -14.00 -5.64
CA ARG A 179 -14.93 -12.86 -5.39
C ARG A 179 -14.16 -11.55 -5.27
N VAL A 180 -13.01 -11.55 -4.60
CA VAL A 180 -12.11 -10.37 -4.52
C VAL A 180 -11.67 -9.93 -5.91
N VAL A 181 -11.14 -10.86 -6.72
CA VAL A 181 -10.68 -10.57 -8.09
C VAL A 181 -11.82 -10.03 -8.96
N ARG A 182 -13.00 -10.66 -8.90
CA ARG A 182 -14.19 -10.22 -9.66
C ARG A 182 -14.65 -8.83 -9.25
N ARG A 183 -14.76 -8.56 -7.94
CA ARG A 183 -15.14 -7.24 -7.41
C ARG A 183 -14.15 -6.17 -7.86
N ALA A 184 -12.86 -6.43 -7.76
CA ALA A 184 -11.82 -5.48 -8.16
C ALA A 184 -11.91 -5.14 -9.66
N ARG A 185 -12.13 -6.14 -10.53
CA ARG A 185 -12.37 -5.92 -11.96
C ARG A 185 -13.59 -5.02 -12.21
N GLN A 186 -14.70 -5.27 -11.52
CA GLN A 186 -15.92 -4.47 -11.62
C GLN A 186 -15.69 -3.02 -11.18
N ILE A 187 -15.02 -2.81 -10.04
CA ILE A 187 -14.68 -1.48 -9.53
C ILE A 187 -13.85 -0.69 -10.56
N ARG A 188 -12.77 -1.29 -11.09
CA ARG A 188 -11.90 -0.60 -12.07
C ARG A 188 -12.63 -0.28 -13.37
N ALA A 189 -13.60 -1.10 -13.77
CA ALA A 189 -14.41 -0.84 -14.96
C ALA A 189 -15.46 0.24 -14.73
N ALA A 190 -16.03 0.36 -13.52
CA ALA A 190 -17.16 1.24 -13.23
C ALA A 190 -16.79 2.59 -12.61
N CYS A 191 -15.67 2.69 -11.88
CA CYS A 191 -15.28 3.89 -11.16
C CYS A 191 -14.38 4.80 -12.03
N PRO A 192 -14.82 6.03 -12.37
CA PRO A 192 -14.02 6.93 -13.20
C PRO A 192 -12.71 7.36 -12.53
N PHE A 193 -12.68 7.45 -11.19
CA PHE A 193 -11.46 7.80 -10.46
C PHE A 193 -10.44 6.66 -10.41
N CYS A 194 -10.88 5.41 -10.40
CA CYS A 194 -9.99 4.27 -10.63
C CYS A 194 -9.40 4.30 -12.05
N GLN A 195 -10.21 4.61 -13.06
CA GLN A 195 -9.74 4.72 -14.44
C GLN A 195 -8.68 5.82 -14.58
N ILE A 196 -8.90 7.00 -13.97
CA ILE A 196 -7.92 8.09 -13.93
C ILE A 196 -6.64 7.65 -13.20
N ALA A 197 -6.75 6.98 -12.05
CA ALA A 197 -5.59 6.44 -11.32
C ALA A 197 -4.79 5.39 -12.13
N MET A 198 -5.44 4.75 -13.11
CA MET A 198 -4.84 3.83 -14.08
C MET A 198 -4.37 4.49 -15.38
N GLY A 199 -4.48 5.82 -15.50
CA GLY A 199 -3.96 6.58 -16.63
C GLY A 199 -5.00 7.03 -17.66
N ALA A 200 -6.29 7.00 -17.34
CA ALA A 200 -7.29 7.71 -18.16
C ALA A 200 -7.02 9.22 -18.16
N GLU A 201 -7.50 9.92 -19.20
CA GLU A 201 -7.24 11.35 -19.41
C GLU A 201 -7.73 12.20 -18.24
N ALA A 202 -6.83 13.03 -17.70
CA ALA A 202 -7.14 14.03 -16.68
C ALA A 202 -6.11 15.17 -16.71
N SER A 203 -6.52 16.38 -16.32
CA SER A 203 -5.60 17.51 -16.10
C SER A 203 -4.92 17.37 -14.74
N LEU A 204 -3.79 16.66 -14.71
CA LEU A 204 -3.06 16.34 -13.48
C LEU A 204 -2.40 17.59 -12.85
N VAL A 205 -2.49 17.67 -11.52
CA VAL A 205 -1.88 18.72 -10.68
C VAL A 205 -0.76 18.14 -9.83
N TYR A 206 -0.96 16.93 -9.30
CA TYR A 206 0.00 16.25 -8.45
C TYR A 206 -0.19 14.74 -8.53
N GLU A 207 0.89 13.99 -8.45
CA GLU A 207 0.88 12.54 -8.39
C GLU A 207 2.01 12.04 -7.51
N ASP A 208 1.70 11.06 -6.65
CA ASP A 208 2.69 10.24 -5.96
C ASP A 208 2.25 8.77 -5.99
N PRO A 209 2.97 7.82 -5.37
CA PRO A 209 2.60 6.40 -5.47
C PRO A 209 1.20 6.09 -4.91
N TYR A 210 0.65 6.91 -4.01
CA TYR A 210 -0.57 6.61 -3.26
C TYR A 210 -1.75 7.55 -3.57
N THR A 211 -1.47 8.78 -4.01
CA THR A 211 -2.47 9.83 -4.17
C THR A 211 -2.33 10.52 -5.52
N LEU A 212 -3.43 11.11 -5.98
CA LEU A 212 -3.50 11.84 -7.23
C LEU A 212 -4.35 13.10 -7.02
N ALA A 213 -3.96 14.19 -7.66
CA ALA A 213 -4.76 15.42 -7.73
C ALA A 213 -4.91 15.86 -9.18
N PHE A 214 -6.13 16.24 -9.56
CA PHE A 214 -6.45 16.66 -10.93
C PHE A 214 -7.61 17.66 -10.93
N LEU A 215 -7.75 18.46 -11.99
CA LEU A 215 -8.84 19.43 -12.08
C LEU A 215 -10.20 18.73 -12.19
N ASN A 216 -11.19 19.26 -11.45
CA ASN A 216 -12.57 18.88 -11.68
C ASN A 216 -13.02 19.38 -13.06
N LEU A 217 -13.73 18.57 -13.84
CA LEU A 217 -14.31 19.03 -15.11
C LEU A 217 -15.30 20.19 -14.88
N CYS A 218 -16.05 20.12 -13.78
CA CYS A 218 -16.99 21.16 -13.35
C CYS A 218 -16.26 22.22 -12.50
N GLN A 219 -15.64 23.20 -13.18
CA GLN A 219 -14.96 24.34 -12.57
C GLN A 219 -15.96 25.40 -12.06
N ALA A 220 -16.61 25.15 -10.91
CA ALA A 220 -17.48 26.13 -10.26
C ALA A 220 -16.77 27.48 -10.00
N ASN A 221 -15.48 27.41 -9.64
CA ASN A 221 -14.52 28.49 -9.76
C ASN A 221 -13.23 27.93 -10.41
N PRO A 222 -12.47 28.73 -11.17
CA PRO A 222 -11.19 28.30 -11.73
C PRO A 222 -10.21 27.84 -10.64
N GLY A 223 -9.59 26.68 -10.86
CA GLY A 223 -8.69 26.05 -9.91
C GLY A 223 -9.35 25.04 -8.97
N HIS A 224 -10.57 24.59 -9.27
CA HIS A 224 -11.23 23.54 -8.50
C HIS A 224 -10.51 22.20 -8.75
N VAL A 225 -9.82 21.69 -7.72
CA VAL A 225 -9.03 20.45 -7.79
C VAL A 225 -9.71 19.36 -6.97
N LEU A 226 -9.68 18.12 -7.48
CA LEU A 226 -10.01 16.92 -6.74
C LEU A 226 -8.72 16.23 -6.29
N VAL A 227 -8.68 15.79 -5.03
CA VAL A 227 -7.59 14.97 -4.47
C VAL A 227 -8.15 13.61 -4.07
N ILE A 228 -7.60 12.54 -4.62
CA ILE A 228 -8.05 11.16 -4.39
C ILE A 228 -6.90 10.25 -3.91
N PRO A 229 -7.19 9.19 -3.15
CA PRO A 229 -6.29 8.03 -3.10
C PRO A 229 -6.35 7.30 -4.44
N LYS A 230 -5.25 6.67 -4.86
CA LYS A 230 -5.23 5.80 -6.06
C LYS A 230 -5.89 4.46 -5.81
N ARG A 231 -5.82 3.95 -4.57
CA ARG A 231 -6.63 2.81 -4.12
C ARG A 231 -8.10 3.24 -4.01
N HIS A 232 -8.99 2.39 -4.52
CA HIS A 232 -10.42 2.59 -4.38
C HIS A 232 -10.86 2.40 -2.93
N VAL A 233 -11.42 3.45 -2.35
CA VAL A 233 -12.04 3.45 -1.03
C VAL A 233 -13.29 4.30 -1.16
N GLU A 234 -14.46 3.82 -0.73
CA GLU A 234 -15.73 4.51 -0.98
C GLU A 234 -15.93 5.70 -0.03
N ARG A 235 -15.59 5.53 1.26
CA ARG A 235 -15.83 6.52 2.31
C ARG A 235 -14.59 6.78 3.14
N VAL A 236 -14.52 7.96 3.75
CA VAL A 236 -13.39 8.36 4.60
C VAL A 236 -13.25 7.45 5.82
N CYS A 237 -14.34 6.92 6.37
CA CYS A 237 -14.29 5.96 7.49
C CYS A 237 -13.70 4.59 7.13
N ASP A 238 -13.51 4.30 5.83
CA ASP A 238 -12.96 3.02 5.35
C ASP A 238 -11.46 3.12 5.01
N LEU A 239 -10.86 4.30 5.16
CA LEU A 239 -9.44 4.52 4.97
C LEU A 239 -8.65 3.95 6.16
N ASP A 240 -7.48 3.37 5.88
CA ASP A 240 -6.48 3.08 6.90
C ASP A 240 -5.71 4.36 7.30
N ASP A 241 -5.01 4.30 8.43
CA ASP A 241 -4.29 5.44 9.00
C ASP A 241 -3.18 5.98 8.08
N ASP A 242 -2.42 5.10 7.42
CA ASP A 242 -1.30 5.51 6.55
C ASP A 242 -1.82 6.22 5.30
N LEU A 243 -2.83 5.64 4.64
CA LEU A 243 -3.47 6.26 3.47
C LEU A 243 -4.19 7.57 3.85
N THR A 244 -4.84 7.63 5.01
CA THR A 244 -5.45 8.85 5.56
C THR A 244 -4.40 9.96 5.72
N ALA A 245 -3.27 9.65 6.36
CA ALA A 245 -2.19 10.59 6.58
C ALA A 245 -1.57 11.08 5.25
N ARG A 246 -1.40 10.19 4.27
CA ARG A 246 -0.91 10.54 2.92
C ARG A 246 -1.88 11.48 2.22
N LEU A 247 -3.17 11.15 2.21
CA LEU A 247 -4.21 11.94 1.56
C LEU A 247 -4.29 13.35 2.16
N GLY A 248 -4.26 13.47 3.49
CA GLY A 248 -4.23 14.77 4.18
C GLY A 248 -3.00 15.62 3.82
N ARG A 249 -1.82 15.00 3.70
CA ARG A 249 -0.60 15.70 3.24
C ARG A 249 -0.76 16.22 1.81
N THR A 250 -1.36 15.43 0.93
CA THR A 250 -1.62 15.83 -0.47
C THR A 250 -2.63 16.96 -0.53
N VAL A 251 -3.73 16.91 0.22
CA VAL A 251 -4.70 18.00 0.34
C VAL A 251 -3.99 19.30 0.77
N ALA A 252 -3.20 19.26 1.84
CA ALA A 252 -2.48 20.45 2.31
C ALA A 252 -1.46 20.98 1.30
N ARG A 253 -0.75 20.09 0.60
CA ARG A 253 0.22 20.45 -0.46
C ARG A 253 -0.46 21.14 -1.63
N VAL A 254 -1.54 20.56 -2.14
CA VAL A 254 -2.28 21.07 -3.30
C VAL A 254 -2.98 22.38 -2.95
N SER A 255 -3.57 22.53 -1.76
CA SER A 255 -4.16 23.79 -1.32
C SER A 255 -3.16 24.96 -1.31
N ARG A 256 -1.92 24.71 -0.86
CA ARG A 256 -0.84 25.72 -0.94
C ARG A 256 -0.50 26.04 -2.39
N ALA A 257 -0.37 25.03 -3.25
CA ALA A 257 -0.05 25.25 -4.67
C ALA A 257 -1.14 26.05 -5.40
N ILE A 258 -2.43 25.78 -5.13
CA ILE A 258 -3.55 26.56 -5.65
C ILE A 258 -3.43 28.03 -5.25
N ARG A 259 -3.17 28.29 -3.96
CA ARG A 259 -3.03 29.66 -3.44
C ARG A 259 -1.92 30.42 -4.16
N GLU A 260 -0.73 29.83 -4.25
CA GLU A 260 0.42 30.50 -4.89
C GLU A 260 0.21 30.69 -6.40
N ALA A 261 -0.38 29.70 -7.09
CA ALA A 261 -0.55 29.75 -8.54
C ALA A 261 -1.65 30.72 -8.99
N LEU A 262 -2.72 30.88 -8.20
CA LEU A 262 -3.90 31.65 -8.58
C LEU A 262 -4.07 32.97 -7.80
N GLY A 263 -3.25 33.21 -6.79
CA GLY A 263 -3.38 34.38 -5.91
C GLY A 263 -4.70 34.38 -5.10
N VAL A 264 -5.30 33.21 -4.88
CA VAL A 264 -6.53 33.06 -4.09
C VAL A 264 -6.20 32.51 -2.71
N SER A 265 -6.41 33.31 -1.67
CA SER A 265 -6.16 32.92 -0.27
C SER A 265 -7.20 31.95 0.29
N ASP A 266 -8.44 32.08 -0.17
CA ASP A 266 -9.59 31.42 0.44
C ASP A 266 -10.08 30.25 -0.40
N LEU A 267 -10.23 29.09 0.24
CA LEU A 267 -10.78 27.90 -0.38
C LEU A 267 -11.71 27.17 0.58
N ASN A 268 -12.70 26.45 0.05
CA ASN A 268 -13.31 25.36 0.79
C ASN A 268 -12.57 24.07 0.50
N VAL A 269 -12.32 23.31 1.56
CA VAL A 269 -11.99 21.89 1.48
C VAL A 269 -13.21 21.12 1.96
N PHE A 270 -13.80 20.29 1.11
CA PHE A 270 -14.95 19.48 1.49
C PHE A 270 -14.89 18.09 0.86
N GLN A 271 -15.60 17.15 1.48
CA GLN A 271 -15.71 15.77 1.02
C GLN A 271 -17.05 15.21 1.53
N ASN A 272 -17.70 14.41 0.70
CA ASN A 272 -19.04 13.89 0.97
C ASN A 272 -18.99 12.36 1.14
N ASN A 273 -19.66 11.82 2.17
CA ASN A 273 -19.77 10.38 2.43
C ASN A 273 -21.24 9.94 2.36
N GLY A 274 -21.59 9.16 1.34
CA GLY A 274 -22.96 8.70 1.08
C GLY A 274 -23.78 9.68 0.23
N GLU A 275 -24.71 9.12 -0.54
CA GLU A 275 -25.60 9.86 -1.44
C GLU A 275 -26.38 10.99 -0.74
N PRO A 276 -26.95 10.81 0.49
CA PRO A 276 -27.65 11.89 1.17
C PRO A 276 -26.75 13.07 1.58
N ALA A 277 -25.43 12.85 1.66
CA ALA A 277 -24.44 13.90 1.89
C ALA A 277 -23.93 14.54 0.60
N GLY A 278 -24.47 14.15 -0.57
CA GLY A 278 -24.05 14.65 -1.88
C GLY A 278 -22.84 13.94 -2.48
N GLN A 279 -22.55 12.69 -2.09
CA GLN A 279 -21.53 11.89 -2.77
C GLN A 279 -22.10 11.29 -4.05
N GLU A 280 -21.53 11.65 -5.21
CA GLU A 280 -21.94 11.13 -6.52
C GLU A 280 -20.98 10.06 -7.04
N ILE A 281 -19.67 10.26 -6.83
CA ILE A 281 -18.64 9.26 -7.12
C ILE A 281 -18.24 8.57 -5.83
N PHE A 282 -18.54 7.28 -5.73
CA PHE A 282 -18.23 6.42 -4.58
C PHE A 282 -16.76 5.99 -4.55
N HIS A 283 -15.88 6.99 -4.55
CA HIS A 283 -14.43 6.88 -4.35
C HIS A 283 -14.02 8.14 -3.61
N VAL A 284 -13.36 8.04 -2.46
CA VAL A 284 -13.00 9.18 -1.61
C VAL A 284 -12.30 10.27 -2.43
N HIS A 285 -12.85 11.47 -2.42
CA HIS A 285 -12.27 12.62 -3.10
C HIS A 285 -12.50 13.88 -2.28
N PHE A 286 -11.44 14.64 -2.07
CA PHE A 286 -11.50 15.95 -1.46
C PHE A 286 -11.58 17.00 -2.55
N HIS A 287 -12.59 17.85 -2.46
CA HIS A 287 -12.73 19.04 -3.27
C HIS A 287 -11.92 20.16 -2.64
N LEU A 288 -11.01 20.75 -3.40
CA LEU A 288 -10.30 21.97 -3.07
C LEU A 288 -10.84 23.04 -4.01
N LEU A 289 -11.80 23.83 -3.51
CA LEU A 289 -12.56 24.79 -4.30
C LEU A 289 -12.14 26.22 -3.92
N PRO A 290 -11.39 26.92 -4.78
CA PRO A 290 -11.09 28.34 -4.61
C PRO A 290 -12.39 29.15 -4.48
N ARG A 291 -12.39 30.15 -3.60
CA ARG A 291 -13.56 31.00 -3.35
C ARG A 291 -13.32 32.43 -3.81
N ARG A 292 -14.42 33.07 -4.20
CA ARG A 292 -14.45 34.50 -4.54
C ARG A 292 -15.48 35.19 -3.66
N PRO A 293 -15.24 36.45 -3.25
CA PRO A 293 -16.25 37.23 -2.55
C PRO A 293 -17.57 37.23 -3.32
N GLY A 294 -18.66 36.83 -2.65
CA GLY A 294 -20.00 36.87 -3.21
C GLY A 294 -20.35 35.77 -4.23
N ASP A 295 -19.52 34.74 -4.42
CA ASP A 295 -19.80 33.66 -5.40
C ASP A 295 -21.03 32.79 -5.07
N GLY A 296 -21.62 32.96 -3.89
CA GLY A 296 -22.86 32.29 -3.48
C GLY A 296 -22.72 30.80 -3.17
N LEU A 297 -21.52 30.23 -3.26
CA LEU A 297 -21.27 28.80 -3.06
C LEU A 297 -21.18 28.42 -1.57
N PHE A 298 -21.46 27.14 -1.28
CA PHE A 298 -21.25 26.51 0.03
C PHE A 298 -21.91 27.26 1.21
N ARG A 299 -23.22 27.56 1.08
CA ARG A 299 -24.02 28.16 2.16
C ARG A 299 -24.47 27.08 3.15
N VAL A 300 -23.75 26.94 4.26
CA VAL A 300 -24.14 26.06 5.36
C VAL A 300 -25.16 26.80 6.24
N TYR A 301 -26.34 26.22 6.43
CA TYR A 301 -27.50 26.84 7.10
C TYR A 301 -28.02 28.10 6.39
N PRO A 302 -28.57 27.98 5.16
CA PRO A 302 -28.92 29.13 4.32
C PRO A 302 -30.05 30.01 4.88
N GLU A 303 -30.88 29.49 5.77
CA GLU A 303 -32.00 30.23 6.37
C GLU A 303 -31.63 30.84 7.73
N ARG A 304 -31.33 30.00 8.71
CA ARG A 304 -30.92 30.40 10.06
C ARG A 304 -30.09 29.31 10.72
N LEU A 305 -29.26 29.72 11.68
CA LEU A 305 -28.52 28.78 12.50
C LEU A 305 -29.47 27.91 13.34
N PRO A 306 -29.16 26.61 13.48
CA PRO A 306 -29.84 25.76 14.45
C PRO A 306 -29.71 26.30 15.89
N PRO A 307 -30.69 26.06 16.77
CA PRO A 307 -30.62 26.50 18.16
C PRO A 307 -29.51 25.76 18.93
N HIS A 308 -28.91 26.46 19.89
CA HIS A 308 -27.93 25.88 20.80
C HIS A 308 -28.53 24.71 21.61
N GLN A 309 -27.75 23.66 21.80
CA GLN A 309 -28.08 22.52 22.66
C GLN A 309 -27.47 22.72 24.05
N SER A 310 -28.08 22.12 25.08
CA SER A 310 -27.51 22.17 26.44
C SER A 310 -26.21 21.36 26.53
N ARG A 311 -25.33 21.75 27.47
CA ARG A 311 -24.08 21.04 27.72
C ARG A 311 -24.30 19.56 28.00
N ALA A 312 -25.31 19.22 28.79
CA ALA A 312 -25.66 17.83 29.11
C ALA A 312 -25.99 16.99 27.85
N VAL A 313 -26.71 17.55 26.86
CA VAL A 313 -26.99 16.87 25.60
C VAL A 313 -25.71 16.69 24.77
N LEU A 314 -24.87 17.73 24.69
CA LEU A 314 -23.61 17.69 23.95
C LEU A 314 -22.62 16.68 24.54
N ASP A 315 -22.49 16.65 25.87
CA ASP A 315 -21.58 15.74 26.56
C ASP A 315 -22.03 14.29 26.41
N ALA A 316 -23.34 14.01 26.52
CA ALA A 316 -23.88 12.67 26.27
C ALA A 316 -23.64 12.19 24.82
N LEU A 317 -23.74 13.09 23.83
CA LEU A 317 -23.39 12.76 22.44
C LEU A 317 -21.88 12.50 22.30
N ALA A 318 -21.04 13.33 22.91
CA ALA A 318 -19.59 13.16 22.90
C ALA A 318 -19.17 11.83 23.54
N ASP A 319 -19.77 11.44 24.66
CA ASP A 319 -19.52 10.17 25.34
C ASP A 319 -19.87 8.98 24.45
N ARG A 320 -21.03 9.03 23.78
CA ARG A 320 -21.46 7.99 22.84
C ARG A 320 -20.50 7.83 21.67
N ILE A 321 -19.99 8.93 21.12
CA ILE A 321 -19.03 8.88 20.00
C ILE A 321 -17.68 8.37 20.48
N ARG A 322 -17.16 8.89 21.60
CA ARG A 322 -15.87 8.46 22.17
C ARG A 322 -15.85 6.99 22.55
N ALA A 323 -16.99 6.42 22.97
CA ALA A 323 -17.10 5.00 23.26
C ALA A 323 -16.95 4.08 22.03
N GLN A 324 -16.90 4.62 20.81
CA GLN A 324 -16.71 3.86 19.56
C GLN A 324 -15.33 4.09 18.93
N MET A 325 -14.49 4.94 19.51
CA MET A 325 -13.12 5.23 19.04
C MET A 325 -12.12 4.43 19.87
#